data_AF-A0A817Q0W4-F1
#
_entry.id   AF-A0A817Q0W4-F1
#
_cell.length_a   1.000
_cell.length_b   1.000
_cell.length_c   1.000
_cell.angle_alpha   90.00
_cell.angle_beta   90.00
_cell.angle_gamma   90.00
#
_symmetry.space_group_name_H-M   'P 1'
#
loop_
_entity.id
_entity.type
_entity.pdbx_description
1 polymer ?
#
loop_
_entity_poly.entity_id
_entity_poly.type
_entity_poly.pdbx_seq_one_letter_code
_entity_poly.pdbx_strand_id
1 'polypeptide(L)'
;MTKLIFVTLLSCSLLSVSEQQYTPDWTSLDARPLPRWMWWYWQGTNPHEDIVAYMKKNYPPDWTYANFGPQFRADRYDPNEWADLFAASGAKYVVLTSKHHEGYAMWPSTFNFNWNSMHVGPKRNLLGDLAAAIRNRTKLVFGLYYSLFEWFNPIYLQDKSNNFTTQYFPEVVNDRWGRDTPCKHGDFYTCADRYNPGYLIEHKWENAFTIDKISWGYRPTANIQDYMTIEEMLKEVVITISTGGNALINVGPNMHGKIPPVFQERLRQMGSWLQVNGEAIYATKPWKYQNDTINSNVWYTSSKDNKFVYAFLLIWPKDSTEIILGAPLSSSRTIVTLLGSTADSVSWHVTSGDRGIVIDVSAIKLHLLQSEWTWTFKLENFTVSVIKLINSKPSLFEGLFLKMAEKQQKRKEYMKTYRERNCKKIKVQNRLHYAENRDVILEQRSENREVISAQNREYYLENRDEILDERRRNYAENRQVINDRINNRRQSTLERHFKSAIFGSPNIVYHKTHNLGPLNIECQYYETVHFKDELKSMCCHNGKLSHPFVQNEPENFPIALKNLS
;
A
#
# COMPACT_ATOMS: atom_id res chain seq x y z
N MET A 1 66.23 9.00 -48.10
CA MET A 1 66.93 8.89 -46.80
C MET A 1 65.90 9.01 -45.69
N THR A 2 65.98 8.08 -44.76
CA THR A 2 64.93 7.53 -43.89
C THR A 2 64.50 8.48 -42.78
N LYS A 3 63.19 8.69 -42.61
CA LYS A 3 62.57 9.21 -41.38
C LYS A 3 61.94 8.04 -40.62
N LEU A 4 62.29 7.94 -39.34
CA LEU A 4 61.77 6.99 -38.37
C LEU A 4 60.27 7.20 -38.17
N ILE A 5 59.45 6.16 -38.37
CA ILE A 5 58.01 6.13 -38.04
C ILE A 5 57.82 5.10 -36.92
N PHE A 6 57.26 5.54 -35.81
CA PHE A 6 56.77 4.68 -34.73
C PHE A 6 55.52 3.94 -35.23
N VAL A 7 55.55 2.61 -35.18
CA VAL A 7 54.38 1.74 -35.40
C VAL A 7 53.88 1.29 -34.03
N THR A 8 52.71 1.76 -33.62
CA THR A 8 51.92 1.14 -32.56
C THR A 8 50.71 0.48 -33.20
N LEU A 9 50.70 -0.85 -33.20
CA LEU A 9 49.56 -1.70 -33.55
C LEU A 9 48.43 -1.46 -32.55
N LEU A 10 47.35 -0.81 -32.98
CA LEU A 10 46.06 -0.89 -32.31
C LEU A 10 45.43 -2.24 -32.68
N SER A 11 45.52 -3.22 -31.79
CA SER A 11 44.63 -4.37 -31.85
C SER A 11 43.24 -3.93 -31.36
N CYS A 12 42.30 -3.93 -32.30
CA CYS A 12 40.89 -3.72 -32.05
C CYS A 12 40.33 -4.98 -31.39
N SER A 13 40.15 -4.97 -30.07
CA SER A 13 39.29 -5.92 -29.36
C SER A 13 37.92 -5.29 -29.19
N LEU A 14 37.00 -5.64 -30.09
CA LEU A 14 35.57 -5.53 -29.90
C LEU A 14 35.20 -6.36 -28.66
N LEU A 15 35.10 -5.73 -27.50
CA LEU A 15 34.40 -6.30 -26.36
C LEU A 15 32.90 -6.26 -26.68
N SER A 16 32.38 -7.41 -27.09
CA SER A 16 30.95 -7.70 -26.99
C SER A 16 30.55 -7.49 -25.54
N VAL A 17 29.79 -6.43 -25.27
CA VAL A 17 29.06 -6.31 -24.00
C VAL A 17 27.98 -7.38 -24.05
N SER A 18 28.30 -8.56 -23.51
CA SER A 18 27.28 -9.55 -23.17
C SER A 18 26.37 -8.89 -22.15
N GLU A 19 25.13 -8.62 -22.55
CA GLU A 19 24.05 -8.33 -21.61
C GLU A 19 23.99 -9.54 -20.66
N GLN A 20 24.21 -9.32 -19.36
CA GLN A 20 24.33 -10.41 -18.40
C GLN A 20 22.96 -11.07 -18.25
N GLN A 21 22.72 -12.16 -18.98
CA GLN A 21 21.54 -13.00 -18.78
C GLN A 21 21.69 -13.76 -17.45
N TYR A 22 20.76 -13.56 -16.54
CA TYR A 22 20.71 -14.28 -15.27
C TYR A 22 20.21 -15.71 -15.51
N THR A 23 21.02 -16.69 -15.12
CA THR A 23 20.71 -18.12 -15.20
C THR A 23 19.99 -18.59 -13.93
N PRO A 24 19.21 -19.69 -14.00
CA PRO A 24 18.44 -20.22 -12.86
C PRO A 24 19.28 -20.97 -11.81
N ASP A 25 20.50 -20.52 -11.53
CA ASP A 25 21.43 -21.17 -10.59
C ASP A 25 21.89 -20.25 -9.45
N TRP A 26 22.51 -20.84 -8.42
CA TRP A 26 22.98 -20.13 -7.24
C TRP A 26 24.04 -19.07 -7.56
N THR A 27 24.91 -19.33 -8.54
CA THR A 27 25.95 -18.37 -8.96
C THR A 27 25.33 -17.09 -9.52
N SER A 28 24.25 -17.21 -10.30
CA SER A 28 23.51 -16.06 -10.81
C SER A 28 22.67 -15.34 -9.74
N LEU A 29 22.14 -16.09 -8.77
CA LEU A 29 21.42 -15.53 -7.62
C LEU A 29 22.34 -14.81 -6.63
N ASP A 30 23.53 -15.33 -6.36
CA ASP A 30 24.54 -14.70 -5.50
C ASP A 30 25.17 -13.47 -6.15
N ALA A 31 25.17 -13.41 -7.49
CA ALA A 31 25.49 -12.20 -8.24
C ALA A 31 24.40 -11.11 -8.10
N ARG A 32 23.23 -11.42 -7.50
CA ARG A 32 22.21 -10.44 -7.16
C ARG A 32 22.61 -9.65 -5.94
N PRO A 33 22.91 -8.36 -6.05
CA PRO A 33 23.39 -7.68 -4.88
C PRO A 33 22.19 -7.53 -3.89
N LEU A 34 22.50 -7.36 -2.59
CA LEU A 34 21.55 -7.18 -1.47
C LEU A 34 20.61 -5.92 -1.50
N PRO A 35 19.81 -5.60 -0.48
CA PRO A 35 19.07 -4.35 -0.38
C PRO A 35 20.05 -3.21 -0.47
N ARG A 36 19.74 -2.20 -1.28
CA ARG A 36 20.67 -1.10 -1.53
C ARG A 36 21.24 -0.51 -0.24
N TRP A 37 20.47 -0.40 0.83
CA TRP A 37 20.98 0.03 2.12
C TRP A 37 21.89 -1.03 2.79
N MET A 38 21.43 -2.29 2.91
CA MET A 38 22.18 -3.34 3.61
C MET A 38 23.47 -3.69 2.86
N TRP A 39 23.45 -3.84 1.54
CA TRP A 39 24.69 -4.03 0.76
C TRP A 39 25.57 -2.82 0.90
N TRP A 40 25.06 -1.61 0.64
CA TRP A 40 25.86 -0.39 0.70
C TRP A 40 26.65 -0.29 2.01
N TYR A 41 26.01 -0.64 3.12
CA TYR A 41 26.60 -0.63 4.46
C TYR A 41 27.26 -1.95 4.90
N TRP A 42 27.14 -3.07 4.19
CA TRP A 42 27.82 -4.33 4.53
C TRP A 42 28.96 -4.65 3.56
N GLN A 43 28.69 -4.73 2.27
CA GLN A 43 29.62 -5.23 1.23
C GLN A 43 29.72 -4.29 0.00
N GLY A 44 29.07 -3.13 0.05
CA GLY A 44 29.04 -2.13 -1.01
C GLY A 44 30.19 -1.13 -0.90
N THR A 45 30.08 0.00 -1.61
CA THR A 45 31.17 0.99 -1.70
C THR A 45 31.31 1.90 -0.48
N ASN A 46 30.46 1.77 0.55
CA ASN A 46 30.56 2.55 1.78
C ASN A 46 30.12 1.73 3.02
N PRO A 47 30.89 0.66 3.36
CA PRO A 47 30.54 -0.22 4.46
C PRO A 47 30.50 0.53 5.79
N HIS A 48 29.46 0.27 6.58
CA HIS A 48 29.32 0.77 7.94
C HIS A 48 29.94 -0.24 8.91
N GLU A 49 30.89 0.21 9.73
CA GLU A 49 31.69 -0.66 10.61
C GLU A 49 30.80 -1.56 11.49
N ASP A 50 29.77 -1.00 12.11
CA ASP A 50 28.84 -1.76 12.97
C ASP A 50 28.08 -2.86 12.21
N ILE A 51 27.68 -2.61 10.96
CA ILE A 51 26.95 -3.59 10.15
C ILE A 51 27.89 -4.71 9.73
N VAL A 52 29.11 -4.38 9.30
CA VAL A 52 30.15 -5.37 8.98
C VAL A 52 30.50 -6.21 10.21
N ALA A 53 30.70 -5.58 11.36
CA ALA A 53 31.01 -6.25 12.62
C ALA A 53 29.85 -7.16 13.06
N TYR A 54 28.60 -6.68 12.95
CA TYR A 54 27.42 -7.50 13.21
C TYR A 54 27.37 -8.71 12.28
N MET A 55 27.61 -8.54 10.98
CA MET A 55 27.58 -9.64 10.02
C MET A 55 28.67 -10.68 10.31
N LYS A 56 29.91 -10.23 10.56
CA LYS A 56 31.04 -11.12 10.94
C LYS A 56 30.81 -11.86 12.25
N LYS A 57 30.11 -11.24 13.20
CA LYS A 57 29.84 -11.83 14.52
C LYS A 57 28.71 -12.86 14.48
N ASN A 58 27.71 -12.66 13.64
CA ASN A 58 26.46 -13.43 13.69
C ASN A 58 26.28 -14.42 12.53
N TYR A 59 27.08 -14.33 11.46
CA TYR A 59 26.96 -15.18 10.27
C TYR A 59 28.31 -15.78 9.85
N PRO A 60 28.31 -16.96 9.19
CA PRO A 60 29.52 -17.56 8.64
C PRO A 60 30.29 -16.65 7.67
N PRO A 61 31.62 -16.81 7.53
CA PRO A 61 32.45 -15.97 6.66
C PRO A 61 32.05 -15.95 5.17
N ASP A 62 31.35 -16.97 4.69
CA ASP A 62 30.88 -17.17 3.31
C ASP A 62 29.39 -16.80 3.13
N TRP A 63 28.74 -16.21 4.14
CA TRP A 63 27.33 -15.82 4.07
C TRP A 63 27.07 -14.75 2.99
N THR A 64 26.10 -15.01 2.11
CA THR A 64 25.62 -14.12 1.03
C THR A 64 24.21 -13.59 1.34
N TYR A 65 23.69 -12.65 0.52
CA TYR A 65 22.30 -12.22 0.70
C TYR A 65 21.30 -13.34 0.53
N ALA A 66 21.55 -14.19 -0.46
CA ALA A 66 20.59 -15.20 -0.89
C ALA A 66 20.28 -16.15 0.26
N ASN A 67 21.25 -16.35 1.17
CA ASN A 67 21.08 -17.13 2.38
C ASN A 67 20.01 -16.56 3.35
N PHE A 68 19.67 -15.27 3.27
CA PHE A 68 18.54 -14.69 4.01
C PHE A 68 17.17 -15.03 3.42
N GLY A 69 17.09 -15.36 2.13
CA GLY A 69 15.83 -15.72 1.47
C GLY A 69 15.08 -16.86 2.19
N PRO A 70 15.73 -18.00 2.46
CA PRO A 70 15.14 -19.08 3.26
C PRO A 70 14.79 -18.69 4.71
N GLN A 71 15.49 -17.70 5.29
CA GLN A 71 15.18 -17.22 6.63
C GLN A 71 13.91 -16.36 6.69
N PHE A 72 13.53 -15.72 5.59
CA PHE A 72 12.27 -14.99 5.52
C PHE A 72 11.09 -15.96 5.45
N ARG A 73 10.54 -16.32 6.63
CA ARG A 73 9.54 -17.39 6.74
C ARG A 73 8.10 -16.93 6.59
N ALA A 74 7.77 -15.72 7.04
CA ALA A 74 6.40 -15.21 7.12
C ALA A 74 5.39 -16.24 7.71
N ASP A 75 5.86 -17.13 8.60
CA ASP A 75 5.12 -18.27 9.17
C ASP A 75 4.00 -17.85 10.12
N ARG A 76 4.01 -16.58 10.56
CA ARG A 76 3.00 -15.96 11.41
C ARG A 76 2.25 -14.82 10.71
N TYR A 77 2.40 -14.72 9.39
CA TYR A 77 1.71 -13.74 8.56
C TYR A 77 0.22 -14.04 8.46
N ASP A 78 -0.59 -13.14 9.01
CA ASP A 78 -2.04 -13.13 8.85
C ASP A 78 -2.49 -11.87 8.10
N PRO A 79 -2.89 -11.97 6.83
CA PRO A 79 -3.34 -10.83 6.03
C PRO A 79 -4.65 -10.21 6.57
N ASN A 80 -5.48 -10.99 7.25
CA ASN A 80 -6.74 -10.50 7.83
C ASN A 80 -6.46 -9.66 9.07
N GLU A 81 -5.54 -10.11 9.93
CA GLU A 81 -5.09 -9.33 11.10
C GLU A 81 -4.51 -7.98 10.67
N TRP A 82 -3.70 -7.96 9.60
CA TRP A 82 -3.17 -6.72 9.03
C TRP A 82 -4.27 -5.84 8.47
N ALA A 83 -5.21 -6.40 7.70
CA ALA A 83 -6.32 -5.65 7.13
C ALA A 83 -7.19 -5.01 8.23
N ASP A 84 -7.51 -5.75 9.28
CA ASP A 84 -8.30 -5.26 10.41
C ASP A 84 -7.55 -4.17 11.19
N LEU A 85 -6.23 -4.33 11.38
CA LEU A 85 -5.39 -3.32 12.01
C LEU A 85 -5.34 -2.01 11.20
N PHE A 86 -5.12 -2.11 9.89
CA PHE A 86 -5.07 -0.93 9.01
C PHE A 86 -6.43 -0.25 8.87
N ALA A 87 -7.53 -1.01 8.92
CA ALA A 87 -8.87 -0.41 8.97
C ALA A 87 -9.10 0.30 10.31
N ALA A 88 -8.70 -0.33 11.43
CA ALA A 88 -8.82 0.23 12.77
C ALA A 88 -7.99 1.50 12.95
N SER A 89 -6.90 1.69 12.20
CA SER A 89 -6.08 2.90 12.28
C SER A 89 -6.70 4.14 11.64
N GLY A 90 -7.84 3.99 10.95
CA GLY A 90 -8.50 5.07 10.23
C GLY A 90 -7.93 5.34 8.84
N ALA A 91 -6.88 4.63 8.41
CA ALA A 91 -6.31 4.76 7.08
C ALA A 91 -7.39 4.69 5.97
N LYS A 92 -7.11 5.33 4.83
CA LYS A 92 -7.98 5.25 3.62
C LYS A 92 -7.36 4.46 2.49
N TYR A 93 -6.06 4.20 2.57
CA TYR A 93 -5.33 3.38 1.64
C TYR A 93 -4.15 2.73 2.35
N VAL A 94 -3.63 1.65 1.78
CA VAL A 94 -2.43 0.96 2.22
C VAL A 94 -1.53 0.73 1.01
N VAL A 95 -0.22 0.88 1.19
CA VAL A 95 0.77 0.62 0.14
C VAL A 95 1.70 -0.48 0.61
N LEU A 96 1.66 -1.63 -0.07
CA LEU A 96 2.58 -2.73 0.22
C LEU A 96 3.83 -2.62 -0.65
N THR A 97 5.01 -2.79 -0.05
CA THR A 97 6.26 -3.05 -0.77
C THR A 97 6.14 -4.37 -1.53
N SER A 98 5.80 -4.30 -2.82
CA SER A 98 5.68 -5.48 -3.67
C SER A 98 7.06 -6.06 -3.96
N LYS A 99 7.99 -5.19 -4.35
CA LYS A 99 9.40 -5.48 -4.66
C LYS A 99 10.22 -4.26 -4.30
N HIS A 100 11.27 -4.45 -3.52
CA HIS A 100 12.19 -3.38 -3.16
C HIS A 100 13.50 -3.48 -3.96
N HIS A 101 14.52 -2.71 -3.60
CA HIS A 101 15.76 -2.54 -4.38
C HIS A 101 16.51 -3.86 -4.64
N GLU A 102 16.38 -4.84 -3.74
CA GLU A 102 16.97 -6.18 -3.84
C GLU A 102 16.26 -7.11 -4.84
N GLY A 103 15.15 -6.67 -5.42
CA GLY A 103 14.44 -7.43 -6.45
C GLY A 103 13.65 -8.64 -5.95
N TYR A 104 13.50 -8.83 -4.63
CA TYR A 104 12.68 -9.90 -4.07
C TYR A 104 11.19 -9.59 -4.24
N ALA A 105 10.49 -10.41 -5.04
CA ALA A 105 9.07 -10.19 -5.31
C ALA A 105 8.19 -10.88 -4.26
N MET A 106 7.25 -10.14 -3.66
CA MET A 106 6.27 -10.64 -2.68
C MET A 106 5.09 -11.40 -3.31
N TRP A 107 5.22 -11.81 -4.58
CA TRP A 107 4.21 -12.50 -5.39
C TRP A 107 4.88 -13.54 -6.32
N PRO A 108 4.16 -14.52 -6.89
CA PRO A 108 4.70 -15.47 -7.88
C PRO A 108 5.07 -14.77 -9.20
N SER A 109 6.18 -14.04 -9.20
CA SER A 109 6.70 -13.36 -10.39
C SER A 109 7.36 -14.38 -11.31
N THR A 110 6.94 -14.44 -12.57
CA THR A 110 7.65 -15.22 -13.61
C THR A 110 8.95 -14.55 -14.04
N PHE A 111 9.18 -13.29 -13.66
CA PHE A 111 10.37 -12.51 -14.02
C PHE A 111 11.43 -12.53 -12.92
N ASN A 112 11.06 -12.75 -11.66
CA ASN A 112 11.97 -12.89 -10.53
C ASN A 112 12.13 -14.36 -10.18
N PHE A 113 12.61 -15.14 -11.16
CA PHE A 113 12.80 -16.58 -11.00
C PHE A 113 13.71 -16.86 -9.79
N ASN A 114 13.28 -17.81 -8.96
CA ASN A 114 13.92 -18.25 -7.72
C ASN A 114 14.21 -17.16 -6.68
N TRP A 115 13.63 -15.97 -6.85
CA TRP A 115 13.81 -14.85 -5.93
C TRP A 115 12.48 -14.12 -5.69
N ASN A 116 11.52 -14.90 -5.22
CA ASN A 116 10.19 -14.43 -4.88
C ASN A 116 9.59 -15.29 -3.75
N SER A 117 8.53 -14.78 -3.12
CA SER A 117 7.91 -15.38 -1.94
C SER A 117 7.27 -16.75 -2.17
N MET A 118 7.01 -17.14 -3.42
CA MET A 118 6.53 -18.49 -3.75
C MET A 118 7.68 -19.48 -3.94
N HIS A 119 8.84 -19.03 -4.45
CA HIS A 119 9.97 -19.91 -4.76
C HIS A 119 10.95 -20.06 -3.59
N VAL A 120 11.19 -19.02 -2.78
CA VAL A 120 12.14 -19.06 -1.65
C VAL A 120 11.58 -18.33 -0.44
N GLY A 121 11.78 -18.87 0.76
CA GLY A 121 11.18 -18.36 2.00
C GLY A 121 9.79 -18.95 2.25
N PRO A 122 8.71 -18.14 2.27
CA PRO A 122 7.41 -18.51 2.84
C PRO A 122 6.56 -19.45 1.97
N LYS A 123 6.96 -19.72 0.72
CA LYS A 123 6.21 -20.52 -0.26
C LYS A 123 4.75 -20.06 -0.42
N ARG A 124 4.55 -18.73 -0.36
CA ARG A 124 3.22 -18.10 -0.27
C ARG A 124 3.15 -16.80 -1.07
N ASN A 125 1.99 -16.54 -1.68
CA ASN A 125 1.71 -15.29 -2.40
C ASN A 125 1.28 -14.20 -1.41
N LEU A 126 2.24 -13.63 -0.69
CA LEU A 126 1.99 -12.67 0.38
C LEU A 126 1.23 -11.43 -0.10
N LEU A 127 1.59 -10.91 -1.28
CA LEU A 127 0.90 -9.76 -1.90
C LEU A 127 -0.55 -10.09 -2.24
N GLY A 128 -0.79 -11.23 -2.90
CA GLY A 128 -2.13 -11.66 -3.29
C GLY A 128 -3.06 -11.82 -2.10
N ASP A 129 -2.53 -12.41 -1.03
CA ASP A 129 -3.25 -12.63 0.22
C ASP A 129 -3.63 -11.31 0.92
N LEU A 130 -2.70 -10.36 1.04
CA LEU A 130 -3.02 -9.04 1.59
C LEU A 130 -4.05 -8.31 0.73
N ALA A 131 -3.87 -8.32 -0.59
CA ALA A 131 -4.77 -7.64 -1.52
C ALA A 131 -6.19 -8.19 -1.40
N ALA A 132 -6.34 -9.51 -1.29
CA ALA A 132 -7.63 -10.16 -1.07
C ALA A 132 -8.24 -9.78 0.28
N ALA A 133 -7.47 -9.84 1.38
CA ALA A 133 -7.97 -9.48 2.71
C ALA A 133 -8.43 -8.01 2.77
N ILE A 134 -7.64 -7.08 2.21
CA ILE A 134 -7.98 -5.66 2.16
C ILE A 134 -9.28 -5.42 1.39
N ARG A 135 -9.41 -6.01 0.19
CA ARG A 135 -10.60 -5.84 -0.67
C ARG A 135 -11.86 -6.48 -0.08
N ASN A 136 -11.72 -7.60 0.60
CA ASN A 136 -12.87 -8.36 1.11
C ASN A 136 -13.35 -7.87 2.48
N ARG A 137 -12.47 -7.30 3.30
CA ARG A 137 -12.78 -6.95 4.70
C ARG A 137 -12.91 -5.46 4.95
N THR A 138 -12.36 -4.62 4.09
CA THR A 138 -12.20 -3.20 4.37
C THR A 138 -12.69 -2.34 3.21
N LYS A 139 -12.72 -1.02 3.41
CA LYS A 139 -12.94 -0.02 2.35
C LYS A 139 -11.63 0.66 1.93
N LEU A 140 -10.48 0.14 2.33
CA LEU A 140 -9.17 0.71 2.03
C LEU A 140 -8.85 0.54 0.55
N VAL A 141 -8.25 1.57 -0.04
CA VAL A 141 -7.63 1.45 -1.37
C VAL A 141 -6.29 0.70 -1.23
N PHE A 142 -6.10 -0.35 -2.02
CA PHE A 142 -4.86 -1.13 -2.02
C PHE A 142 -3.91 -0.62 -3.09
N GLY A 143 -2.72 -0.16 -2.68
CA GLY A 143 -1.63 0.30 -3.54
C GLY A 143 -0.38 -0.57 -3.38
N LEU A 144 0.55 -0.42 -4.32
CA LEU A 144 1.82 -1.14 -4.33
C LEU A 144 2.96 -0.16 -4.51
N TYR A 145 3.99 -0.30 -3.67
CA TYR A 145 5.31 0.22 -3.95
C TYR A 145 6.05 -0.79 -4.82
N TYR A 146 6.71 -0.30 -5.87
CA TYR A 146 7.55 -1.11 -6.75
C TYR A 146 8.85 -0.36 -7.01
N SER A 147 9.98 -0.96 -6.68
CA SER A 147 11.26 -0.35 -6.94
C SER A 147 11.66 -0.50 -8.40
N LEU A 148 11.77 0.63 -9.10
CA LEU A 148 12.41 0.70 -10.42
C LEU A 148 13.93 0.72 -10.33
N PHE A 149 14.46 1.19 -9.20
CA PHE A 149 15.88 1.28 -8.90
C PHE A 149 16.47 -0.06 -8.42
N GLU A 150 15.87 -1.14 -8.91
CA GLU A 150 16.37 -2.50 -8.80
C GLU A 150 17.55 -2.68 -9.76
N TRP A 151 18.58 -3.36 -9.28
CA TRP A 151 19.84 -3.55 -9.97
C TRP A 151 19.78 -4.29 -11.29
N PHE A 152 18.66 -4.97 -11.52
CA PHE A 152 18.41 -5.81 -12.69
C PHE A 152 17.27 -5.32 -13.55
N ASN A 153 16.67 -4.18 -13.19
CA ASN A 153 15.64 -3.61 -14.01
C ASN A 153 16.28 -3.20 -15.34
N PRO A 154 15.79 -3.70 -16.49
CA PRO A 154 16.37 -3.36 -17.79
C PRO A 154 16.42 -1.84 -18.04
N ILE A 155 15.44 -1.09 -17.52
CA ILE A 155 15.40 0.38 -17.61
C ILE A 155 16.54 1.00 -16.79
N TYR A 156 16.79 0.50 -15.58
CA TYR A 156 17.89 0.98 -14.75
C TYR A 156 19.26 0.64 -15.34
N LEU A 157 19.43 -0.58 -15.86
CA LEU A 157 20.67 -1.01 -16.50
C LEU A 157 20.96 -0.20 -17.77
N GLN A 158 19.95 0.04 -18.60
CA GLN A 158 20.04 0.90 -19.77
C GLN A 158 20.41 2.34 -19.38
N ASP A 159 19.78 2.88 -18.33
CA ASP A 159 20.10 4.24 -17.89
C ASP A 159 21.52 4.34 -17.32
N LYS A 160 21.94 3.36 -16.52
CA LYS A 160 23.31 3.26 -16.01
C LYS A 160 24.33 3.15 -17.14
N SER A 161 24.08 2.35 -18.19
CA SER A 161 24.98 2.27 -19.35
C SER A 161 25.06 3.58 -20.13
N ASN A 162 24.02 4.41 -20.04
CA ASN A 162 23.96 5.75 -20.62
C ASN A 162 24.40 6.85 -19.64
N ASN A 163 25.20 6.53 -18.62
CA ASN A 163 25.67 7.49 -17.60
C ASN A 163 24.53 8.28 -16.92
N PHE A 164 23.38 7.64 -16.70
CA PHE A 164 22.19 8.24 -16.09
C PHE A 164 21.61 9.44 -16.85
N THR A 165 21.74 9.45 -18.19
CA THR A 165 21.25 10.54 -19.05
C THR A 165 19.95 10.20 -19.80
N THR A 166 19.39 9.00 -19.61
CA THR A 166 18.22 8.53 -20.36
C THR A 166 16.96 9.26 -19.89
N GLN A 167 16.09 9.62 -20.82
CA GLN A 167 14.80 10.30 -20.55
C GLN A 167 13.61 9.34 -20.72
N TYR A 168 13.84 8.03 -20.60
CA TYR A 168 12.79 7.02 -20.66
C TYR A 168 12.19 6.84 -19.26
N PHE A 169 10.92 7.19 -19.17
CA PHE A 169 10.21 7.32 -17.91
C PHE A 169 9.01 6.35 -17.96
N PRO A 170 9.01 5.22 -17.22
CA PRO A 170 7.79 4.44 -17.01
C PRO A 170 6.63 5.29 -16.44
N GLU A 171 5.39 4.95 -16.75
CA GLU A 171 4.24 5.65 -16.16
C GLU A 171 4.11 5.29 -14.68
N VAL A 172 4.66 6.14 -13.81
CA VAL A 172 4.68 5.97 -12.35
C VAL A 172 3.73 6.96 -11.66
N VAL A 173 3.20 6.55 -10.51
CA VAL A 173 2.25 7.36 -9.72
C VAL A 173 2.96 8.50 -8.97
N ASN A 174 4.23 8.31 -8.59
CA ASN A 174 5.01 9.27 -7.81
C ASN A 174 6.42 9.48 -8.39
N ASP A 175 7.18 10.41 -7.81
CA ASP A 175 8.48 10.84 -8.31
C ASP A 175 9.69 10.24 -7.56
N ARG A 176 9.53 9.09 -6.88
CA ARG A 176 10.61 8.35 -6.18
C ARG A 176 11.30 7.28 -7.04
N TRP A 177 11.90 7.69 -8.14
CA TRP A 177 12.46 6.77 -9.15
C TRP A 177 13.83 7.18 -9.69
N GLY A 178 14.23 8.44 -9.57
CA GLY A 178 15.54 8.94 -9.98
C GLY A 178 16.11 9.95 -8.99
N ARG A 179 17.38 10.31 -9.18
CA ARG A 179 18.09 11.28 -8.32
C ARG A 179 17.51 12.69 -8.43
N ASP A 180 17.14 13.09 -9.64
CA ASP A 180 16.68 14.45 -9.95
C ASP A 180 15.17 14.57 -10.12
N THR A 181 14.42 13.54 -9.73
CA THR A 181 12.97 13.46 -9.92
C THR A 181 12.12 13.95 -8.75
N PRO A 182 12.55 13.92 -7.47
CA PRO A 182 11.69 14.34 -6.36
C PRO A 182 11.20 15.79 -6.45
N CYS A 183 9.94 16.03 -6.06
CA CYS A 183 9.16 17.25 -6.23
C CYS A 183 8.96 17.75 -7.68
N LYS A 184 9.10 16.91 -8.70
CA LYS A 184 9.03 17.36 -10.11
C LYS A 184 7.98 16.65 -10.96
N HIS A 185 7.62 15.41 -10.61
CA HIS A 185 6.82 14.54 -11.47
C HIS A 185 5.74 13.78 -10.68
N GLY A 186 4.87 13.07 -11.39
CA GLY A 186 3.84 12.22 -10.81
C GLY A 186 2.50 12.93 -10.54
N ASP A 187 1.51 12.14 -10.15
CA ASP A 187 0.18 12.65 -9.76
C ASP A 187 0.24 13.44 -8.45
N PHE A 188 1.25 13.14 -7.63
CA PHE A 188 1.62 13.85 -6.41
C PHE A 188 3.14 13.81 -6.19
N TYR A 189 3.66 14.80 -5.46
CA TYR A 189 5.08 14.92 -5.15
C TYR A 189 5.46 14.09 -3.92
N THR A 190 6.64 13.49 -4.00
CA THR A 190 7.30 12.75 -2.91
C THR A 190 8.74 13.23 -2.77
N CYS A 191 8.85 14.47 -2.29
CA CYS A 191 10.06 15.29 -2.27
C CYS A 191 11.28 14.70 -1.56
N ALA A 192 11.10 14.12 -0.38
CA ALA A 192 12.16 13.47 0.38
C ALA A 192 11.56 12.44 1.34
N ASP A 193 12.40 11.64 1.97
CA ASP A 193 12.01 10.84 3.14
C ASP A 193 11.65 11.76 4.31
N ARG A 194 10.52 11.46 4.97
CA ARG A 194 10.01 12.24 6.11
C ARG A 194 9.86 13.73 5.78
N TYR A 195 9.45 14.02 4.54
CA TYR A 195 9.31 15.38 4.06
C TYR A 195 8.09 16.05 4.70
N ASN A 196 8.33 17.03 5.57
CA ASN A 196 7.27 17.85 6.16
C ASN A 196 7.70 19.33 6.14
N PRO A 197 7.28 20.11 5.13
CA PRO A 197 7.82 21.44 4.86
C PRO A 197 7.36 22.49 5.88
N GLY A 198 6.24 22.27 6.58
CA GLY A 198 5.64 23.28 7.46
C GLY A 198 5.00 24.47 6.74
N TYR A 199 4.96 24.48 5.40
CA TYR A 199 4.30 25.50 4.59
C TYR A 199 3.47 24.86 3.47
N LEU A 200 2.46 25.58 2.98
CA LEU A 200 1.57 25.10 1.92
C LEU A 200 2.31 24.82 0.61
N ILE A 201 2.11 23.63 0.06
CA ILE A 201 2.54 23.28 -1.30
C ILE A 201 1.30 23.26 -2.20
N GLU A 202 1.38 23.96 -3.33
CA GLU A 202 0.26 24.09 -4.27
C GLU A 202 -0.06 22.76 -4.97
N HIS A 203 0.97 22.01 -5.36
CA HIS A 203 0.80 20.68 -5.92
C HIS A 203 0.52 19.66 -4.82
N LYS A 204 -0.29 18.65 -5.11
CA LYS A 204 -0.50 17.55 -4.17
C LYS A 204 0.81 16.83 -3.89
N TRP A 205 1.01 16.46 -2.64
CA TRP A 205 2.24 15.82 -2.18
C TRP A 205 1.95 14.84 -1.05
N GLU A 206 2.90 13.96 -0.75
CA GLU A 206 2.75 12.92 0.28
C GLU A 206 3.98 12.85 1.18
N ASN A 207 3.76 12.97 2.50
CA ASN A 207 4.75 12.73 3.53
C ASN A 207 4.80 11.23 3.83
N ALA A 208 5.76 10.53 3.23
CA ALA A 208 6.08 9.18 3.65
C ALA A 208 7.06 9.24 4.84
N PHE A 209 6.64 8.72 6.00
CA PHE A 209 7.46 8.65 7.21
C PHE A 209 7.28 7.33 7.96
N THR A 210 8.17 7.09 8.92
CA THR A 210 8.27 5.83 9.68
C THR A 210 7.92 6.06 11.14
N ILE A 211 7.27 5.07 11.77
CA ILE A 211 7.09 5.08 13.22
C ILE A 211 8.44 4.79 13.93
N ASP A 212 9.28 3.91 13.40
CA ASP A 212 10.68 3.79 13.85
C ASP A 212 11.47 5.00 13.34
N LYS A 213 12.07 5.79 14.24
CA LYS A 213 12.78 7.04 13.93
C LYS A 213 14.03 6.80 13.06
N ILE A 214 14.53 5.57 13.01
CA ILE A 214 15.78 5.20 12.34
C ILE A 214 15.51 4.45 11.03
N SER A 215 14.61 3.46 11.04
CA SER A 215 14.49 2.48 9.95
C SER A 215 13.10 2.38 9.33
N TRP A 216 13.06 2.08 8.02
CA TRP A 216 11.84 1.65 7.31
C TRP A 216 11.51 0.17 7.59
N GLY A 217 12.54 -0.68 7.65
CA GLY A 217 12.42 -2.11 7.97
C GLY A 217 12.46 -2.39 9.46
N TYR A 218 12.04 -3.58 9.86
CA TYR A 218 12.07 -4.03 11.26
C TYR A 218 13.51 -4.10 11.81
N ARG A 219 13.71 -3.59 13.03
CA ARG A 219 14.96 -3.73 13.79
C ARG A 219 14.71 -4.52 15.08
N PRO A 220 15.33 -5.69 15.27
CA PRO A 220 15.18 -6.47 16.50
C PRO A 220 15.84 -5.79 17.72
N THR A 221 16.78 -4.87 17.50
CA THR A 221 17.50 -4.13 18.54
C THR A 221 16.86 -2.79 18.90
N ALA A 222 15.73 -2.43 18.29
CA ALA A 222 15.08 -1.16 18.54
C ALA A 222 14.49 -1.09 19.95
N ASN A 223 14.75 0.02 20.63
CA ASN A 223 14.17 0.33 21.95
C ASN A 223 12.92 1.18 21.82
N ILE A 224 12.11 1.28 22.88
CA ILE A 224 10.84 2.03 22.83
C ILE A 224 11.03 3.51 22.45
N GLN A 225 12.17 4.11 22.83
CA GLN A 225 12.53 5.50 22.53
C GLN A 225 12.87 5.72 21.04
N ASP A 226 13.23 4.65 20.33
CA ASP A 226 13.48 4.71 18.89
C ASP A 226 12.19 4.78 18.08
N TYR A 227 11.02 4.59 18.70
CA TYR A 227 9.74 4.73 18.05
C TYR A 227 9.14 6.09 18.37
N MET A 228 8.45 6.67 17.39
CA MET A 228 7.66 7.88 17.60
C MET A 228 6.59 7.63 18.67
N THR A 229 6.39 8.62 19.53
CA THR A 229 5.19 8.67 20.37
C THR A 229 3.98 8.99 19.50
N ILE A 230 2.78 8.78 20.02
CA ILE A 230 1.56 9.14 19.31
C ILE A 230 1.45 10.67 19.12
N GLU A 231 1.91 11.47 20.07
CA GLU A 231 1.99 12.93 19.97
C GLU A 231 2.88 13.37 18.80
N GLU A 232 4.07 12.75 18.67
CA GLU A 232 4.98 13.01 17.55
C GLU A 232 4.31 12.62 16.22
N MET A 233 3.63 11.47 16.16
CA MET A 233 2.93 11.03 14.94
C MET A 233 1.76 11.94 14.56
N LEU A 234 0.94 12.35 15.53
CA LEU A 234 -0.19 13.25 15.30
C LEU A 234 0.28 14.63 14.85
N LYS A 235 1.37 15.14 15.44
CA LYS A 235 2.02 16.37 14.98
C LYS A 235 2.43 16.26 13.50
N GLU A 236 3.11 15.18 13.11
CA GLU A 236 3.48 14.97 11.70
C GLU A 236 2.26 14.95 10.77
N VAL A 237 1.21 14.22 11.15
CA VAL A 237 -0.04 14.12 10.37
C VAL A 237 -0.74 15.47 10.26
N VAL A 238 -0.95 16.17 11.37
CA VAL A 238 -1.66 17.46 11.40
C VAL A 238 -0.94 18.48 10.53
N ILE A 239 0.38 18.64 10.69
CA ILE A 239 1.16 19.57 9.88
C ILE A 239 1.06 19.20 8.39
N THR A 240 1.21 17.92 8.06
CA THR A 240 1.12 17.42 6.67
C THR A 240 -0.22 17.76 6.03
N ILE A 241 -1.33 17.49 6.70
CA ILE A 241 -2.68 17.75 6.16
C ILE A 241 -2.94 19.27 6.06
N SER A 242 -2.56 20.04 7.08
CA SER A 242 -2.67 21.49 7.08
C SER A 242 -1.92 22.13 5.91
N THR A 243 -0.78 21.56 5.51
CA THR A 243 0.06 22.04 4.41
C THR A 243 -0.24 21.40 3.05
N GLY A 244 -1.37 20.68 2.96
CA GLY A 244 -1.93 20.20 1.69
C GLY A 244 -1.48 18.81 1.26
N GLY A 245 -0.68 18.14 2.07
CA GLY A 245 -0.15 16.80 1.82
C GLY A 245 -1.08 15.68 2.26
N ASN A 246 -0.71 14.45 1.90
CA ASN A 246 -1.18 13.21 2.49
C ASN A 246 -0.10 12.65 3.43
N ALA A 247 -0.50 11.95 4.50
CA ALA A 247 0.43 11.20 5.34
C ALA A 247 0.43 9.71 4.94
N LEU A 248 1.61 9.15 4.67
CA LEU A 248 1.84 7.71 4.46
C LEU A 248 2.75 7.19 5.58
N ILE A 249 2.16 6.43 6.51
CA ILE A 249 2.82 5.96 7.72
C ILE A 249 3.31 4.53 7.53
N ASN A 250 4.61 4.32 7.63
CA ASN A 250 5.23 3.01 7.49
C ASN A 250 5.28 2.21 8.80
N VAL A 251 5.01 0.91 8.69
CA VAL A 251 5.28 -0.10 9.71
C VAL A 251 6.21 -1.18 9.15
N GLY A 252 7.10 -1.70 9.98
CA GLY A 252 8.05 -2.76 9.62
C GLY A 252 7.71 -4.09 10.28
N PRO A 253 7.02 -5.03 9.61
CA PRO A 253 6.83 -6.38 10.10
C PRO A 253 8.16 -7.13 10.21
N ASN A 254 8.25 -8.08 11.15
CA ASN A 254 9.43 -8.94 11.29
C ASN A 254 9.46 -10.06 10.23
N MET A 255 10.54 -10.86 10.22
CA MET A 255 10.72 -11.98 9.28
C MET A 255 9.65 -13.09 9.38
N HIS A 256 8.88 -13.12 10.47
CA HIS A 256 7.75 -14.03 10.67
C HIS A 256 6.43 -13.46 10.14
N GLY A 257 6.42 -12.23 9.61
CA GLY A 257 5.22 -11.58 9.11
C GLY A 257 4.29 -11.05 10.20
N LYS A 258 4.79 -10.87 11.42
CA LYS A 258 4.07 -10.15 12.49
C LYS A 258 4.44 -8.68 12.49
N ILE A 259 3.44 -7.82 12.61
CA ILE A 259 3.63 -6.40 12.92
C ILE A 259 3.90 -6.29 14.43
N PRO A 260 5.06 -5.78 14.86
CA PRO A 260 5.37 -5.59 16.27
C PRO A 260 4.28 -4.84 17.06
N PRO A 261 4.01 -5.20 18.33
CA PRO A 261 2.95 -4.58 19.15
C PRO A 261 3.02 -3.06 19.22
N VAL A 262 4.22 -2.47 19.31
CA VAL A 262 4.40 -1.00 19.34
C VAL A 262 3.80 -0.31 18.11
N PHE A 263 3.94 -0.89 16.92
CA PHE A 263 3.32 -0.33 15.71
C PHE A 263 1.80 -0.51 15.73
N GLN A 264 1.32 -1.67 16.23
CA GLN A 264 -0.13 -1.91 16.35
C GLN A 264 -0.78 -0.91 17.31
N GLU A 265 -0.14 -0.66 18.46
CA GLU A 265 -0.59 0.30 19.46
C GLU A 265 -0.70 1.71 18.86
N ARG A 266 0.37 2.19 18.22
CA ARG A 266 0.39 3.52 17.57
C ARG A 266 -0.67 3.68 16.49
N LEU A 267 -0.87 2.65 15.67
CA LEU A 267 -1.92 2.64 14.65
C LEU A 267 -3.31 2.66 15.28
N ARG A 268 -3.56 1.91 16.36
CA ARG A 268 -4.86 1.93 17.06
C ARG A 268 -5.11 3.25 17.78
N GLN A 269 -4.09 3.84 18.41
CA GLN A 269 -4.17 5.17 19.02
C GLN A 269 -4.55 6.24 17.99
N MET A 270 -3.91 6.23 16.82
CA MET A 270 -4.27 7.08 15.67
C MET A 270 -5.73 6.87 15.26
N GLY A 271 -6.17 5.60 15.18
CA GLY A 271 -7.55 5.24 14.90
C GLY A 271 -8.56 5.82 15.89
N SER A 272 -8.31 5.64 17.19
CA SER A 272 -9.16 6.20 18.26
C SER A 272 -9.23 7.73 18.19
N TRP A 273 -8.09 8.39 17.94
CA TRP A 273 -8.06 9.84 17.77
C TRP A 273 -8.86 10.30 16.54
N LEU A 274 -8.75 9.58 15.42
CA LEU A 274 -9.48 9.87 14.17
C LEU A 274 -10.98 9.58 14.26
N GLN A 275 -11.45 8.76 15.20
CA GLN A 275 -12.88 8.59 15.46
C GLN A 275 -13.50 9.89 15.99
N VAL A 276 -12.76 10.65 16.78
CA VAL A 276 -13.20 11.92 17.37
C VAL A 276 -12.90 13.10 16.45
N ASN A 277 -11.66 13.18 15.93
CA ASN A 277 -11.16 14.34 15.20
C ASN A 277 -11.18 14.17 13.67
N GLY A 278 -11.69 13.04 13.18
CA GLY A 278 -11.62 12.68 11.76
C GLY A 278 -12.33 13.66 10.82
N GLU A 279 -13.36 14.38 11.27
CA GLU A 279 -14.04 15.42 10.48
C GLU A 279 -13.08 16.54 10.07
N ALA A 280 -12.09 16.86 10.91
CA ALA A 280 -11.10 17.89 10.65
C ALA A 280 -9.96 17.42 9.72
N ILE A 281 -9.85 16.11 9.48
CA ILE A 281 -8.81 15.50 8.64
C ILE A 281 -9.39 15.04 7.29
N TYR A 282 -10.47 14.25 7.32
CA TYR A 282 -11.03 13.69 6.11
C TYR A 282 -11.84 14.73 5.34
N ALA A 283 -11.64 14.76 4.03
CA ALA A 283 -12.36 15.66 3.13
C ALA A 283 -12.25 17.15 3.49
N THR A 284 -11.21 17.54 4.23
CA THR A 284 -10.83 18.95 4.44
C THR A 284 -9.83 19.42 3.38
N LYS A 285 -9.44 20.68 3.48
CA LYS A 285 -8.39 21.31 2.68
C LYS A 285 -7.54 22.22 3.58
N PRO A 286 -6.33 22.59 3.13
CA PRO A 286 -5.58 23.67 3.78
C PRO A 286 -6.44 24.92 3.91
N TRP A 287 -6.47 25.49 5.11
CA TRP A 287 -7.06 26.81 5.29
C TRP A 287 -6.09 27.89 4.81
N LYS A 288 -6.51 29.16 4.76
CA LYS A 288 -5.65 30.28 4.32
C LYS A 288 -4.40 30.46 5.18
N TYR A 289 -4.48 30.10 6.46
CA TYR A 289 -3.36 29.99 7.39
C TYR A 289 -3.17 28.52 7.72
N GLN A 290 -1.95 28.02 7.66
CA GLN A 290 -1.64 26.62 8.02
C GLN A 290 -1.27 26.51 9.49
N ASN A 291 -0.32 27.31 9.95
CA ASN A 291 0.03 27.49 11.36
C ASN A 291 -0.57 28.80 11.87
N ASP A 292 -0.89 28.87 13.16
CA ASP A 292 -1.41 30.09 13.76
C ASP A 292 -0.37 31.21 13.86
N THR A 293 -0.85 32.45 13.82
CA THR A 293 -0.02 33.64 13.83
C THR A 293 0.50 34.02 15.22
N ILE A 294 -0.08 33.45 16.28
CA ILE A 294 0.33 33.70 17.67
C ILE A 294 0.77 32.39 18.33
N ASN A 295 -0.04 31.33 18.22
CA ASN A 295 0.22 30.06 18.88
C ASN A 295 0.81 29.03 17.92
N SER A 296 2.14 28.89 17.90
CA SER A 296 2.84 27.98 16.99
C SER A 296 2.46 26.49 17.16
N ASN A 297 1.81 26.13 18.27
CA ASN A 297 1.27 24.78 18.49
C ASN A 297 -0.13 24.56 17.89
N VAL A 298 -0.68 25.57 17.20
CA VAL A 298 -1.98 25.48 16.54
C VAL A 298 -1.82 25.42 15.02
N TRP A 299 -2.46 24.43 14.42
CA TRP A 299 -2.53 24.24 12.97
C TRP A 299 -3.97 24.17 12.49
N TYR A 300 -4.21 24.51 11.22
CA TYR A 300 -5.56 24.64 10.69
C TYR A 300 -5.83 23.81 9.45
N THR A 301 -7.07 23.36 9.36
CA THR A 301 -7.72 22.91 8.12
C THR A 301 -9.08 23.59 7.99
N SER A 302 -9.69 23.51 6.81
CA SER A 302 -11.07 23.96 6.63
C SER A 302 -11.91 22.93 5.88
N SER A 303 -13.22 22.96 6.13
CA SER A 303 -14.17 22.19 5.35
C SER A 303 -14.14 22.62 3.88
N LYS A 304 -14.44 21.70 2.95
CA LYS A 304 -14.43 22.01 1.51
C LYS A 304 -15.35 23.17 1.13
N ASP A 305 -16.50 23.27 1.79
CA ASP A 305 -17.50 24.32 1.62
C ASP A 305 -17.19 25.62 2.39
N ASN A 306 -16.05 25.68 3.09
CA ASN A 306 -15.59 26.82 3.89
C ASN A 306 -16.50 27.20 5.07
N LYS A 307 -17.42 26.34 5.49
CA LYS A 307 -18.27 26.62 6.67
C LYS A 307 -17.54 26.47 7.99
N PHE A 308 -16.55 25.59 8.04
CA PHE A 308 -15.83 25.26 9.27
C PHE A 308 -14.33 25.48 9.11
N VAL A 309 -13.72 26.00 10.16
CA VAL A 309 -12.27 25.96 10.38
C VAL A 309 -12.01 25.08 11.59
N TYR A 310 -11.06 24.18 11.44
CA TYR A 310 -10.64 23.29 12.51
C TYR A 310 -9.26 23.72 12.97
N ALA A 311 -9.13 24.01 14.26
CA ALA A 311 -7.89 24.40 14.92
C ALA A 311 -7.37 23.23 15.75
N PHE A 312 -6.29 22.60 15.30
CA PHE A 312 -5.61 21.53 16.01
C PHE A 312 -4.64 22.10 17.03
N LEU A 313 -4.90 21.90 18.31
CA LEU A 313 -3.99 22.19 19.41
C LEU A 313 -3.11 20.98 19.68
N LEU A 314 -1.82 21.09 19.37
CA LEU A 314 -0.85 19.99 19.53
C LEU A 314 -0.43 19.76 20.99
N ILE A 315 -0.52 20.79 21.84
CA ILE A 315 -0.11 20.73 23.25
C ILE A 315 -1.15 21.45 24.09
N TRP A 316 -1.71 20.77 25.08
CA TRP A 316 -2.62 21.40 26.03
C TRP A 316 -1.85 22.34 26.98
N PRO A 317 -2.33 23.57 27.22
CA PRO A 317 -1.71 24.48 28.17
C PRO A 317 -1.88 23.95 29.61
N LYS A 318 -0.78 23.63 30.30
CA LYS A 318 -0.83 23.17 31.70
C LYS A 318 -0.99 24.33 32.69
N ASP A 319 -0.39 25.47 32.37
CA ASP A 319 -0.27 26.62 33.28
C ASP A 319 -1.11 27.83 32.82
N SER A 320 -2.04 27.61 31.89
CA SER A 320 -2.95 28.65 31.37
C SER A 320 -4.36 28.10 31.21
N THR A 321 -5.34 28.91 31.55
CA THR A 321 -6.77 28.66 31.29
C THR A 321 -7.22 29.20 29.94
N GLU A 322 -6.32 29.79 29.17
CA GLU A 322 -6.60 30.43 27.90
C GLU A 322 -5.77 29.85 26.76
N ILE A 323 -6.43 29.65 25.62
CA ILE A 323 -5.81 29.31 24.34
C ILE A 323 -6.07 30.45 23.37
N ILE A 324 -4.99 31.03 22.84
CA ILE A 324 -5.09 32.13 21.88
C ILE A 324 -4.98 31.57 20.46
N LEU A 325 -5.98 31.91 19.63
CA LEU A 325 -5.99 31.68 18.19
C LEU A 325 -5.83 33.03 17.48
N GLY A 326 -4.66 33.34 16.93
CA GLY A 326 -4.38 34.63 16.31
C GLY A 326 -4.94 34.81 14.90
N ALA A 327 -5.11 33.72 14.15
CA ALA A 327 -5.53 33.75 12.75
C ALA A 327 -7.05 33.95 12.51
N PRO A 328 -7.98 33.29 13.24
CA PRO A 328 -9.41 33.45 13.01
C PRO A 328 -9.92 34.78 13.57
N LEU A 329 -10.80 35.45 12.81
CA LEU A 329 -11.56 36.59 13.32
C LEU A 329 -12.95 36.12 13.71
N SER A 330 -13.40 36.52 14.89
CA SER A 330 -14.76 36.25 15.35
C SER A 330 -15.78 37.16 14.68
N SER A 331 -17.04 36.76 14.80
CA SER A 331 -18.22 37.59 14.61
C SER A 331 -19.14 37.43 15.82
N SER A 332 -20.20 38.23 15.92
CA SER A 332 -21.22 38.07 16.97
C SER A 332 -21.95 36.72 16.94
N ARG A 333 -21.78 35.92 15.88
CA ARG A 333 -22.40 34.60 15.71
C ARG A 333 -21.39 33.45 15.79
N THR A 334 -20.12 33.73 16.09
CA THR A 334 -19.08 32.70 16.11
C THR A 334 -19.36 31.68 17.21
N ILE A 335 -19.30 30.41 16.83
CA ILE A 335 -19.43 29.27 17.73
C ILE A 335 -18.11 28.52 17.71
N VAL A 336 -17.61 28.19 18.90
CA VAL A 336 -16.41 27.38 19.08
C VAL A 336 -16.82 26.12 19.82
N THR A 337 -16.53 24.96 19.25
CA THR A 337 -16.84 23.65 19.85
C THR A 337 -15.57 22.82 19.93
N LEU A 338 -15.36 22.10 21.02
CA LEU A 338 -14.28 21.11 21.14
C LEU A 338 -14.80 19.75 20.67
N LEU A 339 -14.19 19.17 19.62
CA LEU A 339 -14.58 17.86 19.14
C LEU A 339 -14.36 16.79 20.23
N GLY A 340 -15.34 15.91 20.41
CA GLY A 340 -15.33 14.88 21.47
C GLY A 340 -15.70 15.37 22.87
N SER A 341 -16.12 16.63 23.01
CA SER A 341 -16.72 17.17 24.24
C SER A 341 -18.23 16.92 24.24
N THR A 342 -18.82 16.81 25.44
CA THR A 342 -20.28 16.79 25.63
C THR A 342 -20.91 18.19 25.62
N ALA A 343 -20.10 19.24 25.73
CA ALA A 343 -20.56 20.62 25.67
C ALA A 343 -20.77 21.08 24.22
N ASP A 344 -21.91 21.70 23.94
CA ASP A 344 -22.27 22.21 22.61
C ASP A 344 -21.33 23.35 22.14
N SER A 345 -20.78 24.12 23.09
CA SER A 345 -19.84 25.21 22.83
C SER A 345 -18.87 25.43 23.98
N VAL A 346 -17.74 26.06 23.67
CA VAL A 346 -16.72 26.51 24.63
C VAL A 346 -16.79 28.04 24.73
N SER A 347 -16.58 28.57 25.93
CA SER A 347 -16.51 30.01 26.17
C SER A 347 -15.31 30.63 25.44
N TRP A 348 -15.50 31.79 24.84
CA TRP A 348 -14.44 32.50 24.16
C TRP A 348 -14.67 34.02 24.21
N HIS A 349 -13.59 34.78 24.07
CA HIS A 349 -13.62 36.23 23.95
C HIS A 349 -12.58 36.71 22.91
N VAL A 350 -12.60 38.00 22.59
CA VAL A 350 -11.69 38.60 21.60
C VAL A 350 -10.48 39.18 22.30
N THR A 351 -9.30 39.08 21.67
CA THR A 351 -8.07 39.70 22.18
C THR A 351 -8.17 41.24 22.18
N SER A 352 -7.31 41.89 22.97
CA SER A 352 -7.13 43.34 22.99
C SER A 352 -6.76 43.85 21.58
N GLY A 353 -7.70 44.53 20.91
CA GLY A 353 -7.52 45.08 19.55
C GLY A 353 -8.20 44.30 18.41
N ASP A 354 -9.23 43.49 18.72
CA ASP A 354 -10.11 42.81 17.76
C ASP A 354 -9.42 41.82 16.79
N ARG A 355 -8.32 41.18 17.23
CA ARG A 355 -7.52 40.27 16.39
C ARG A 355 -7.31 38.91 17.04
N GLY A 356 -8.12 37.95 16.66
CA GLY A 356 -8.01 36.57 17.17
C GLY A 356 -9.14 36.20 18.12
N ILE A 357 -9.12 34.95 18.56
CA ILE A 357 -10.09 34.36 19.48
C ILE A 357 -9.31 33.79 20.67
N VAL A 358 -9.70 34.16 21.88
CA VAL A 358 -9.21 33.56 23.12
C VAL A 358 -10.25 32.58 23.61
N ILE A 359 -9.91 31.30 23.68
CA ILE A 359 -10.77 30.23 24.16
C ILE A 359 -10.47 30.02 25.64
N ASP A 360 -11.50 30.10 26.48
CA ASP A 360 -11.41 29.77 27.90
C ASP A 360 -11.61 28.26 28.10
N VAL A 361 -10.58 27.61 28.59
CA VAL A 361 -10.55 26.16 28.85
C VAL A 361 -10.66 25.80 30.32
N SER A 362 -10.90 26.77 31.22
CA SER A 362 -11.01 26.54 32.67
C SER A 362 -12.10 25.54 33.05
N ALA A 363 -13.21 25.52 32.31
CA ALA A 363 -14.33 24.61 32.53
C ALA A 363 -14.11 23.21 31.92
N ILE A 364 -13.06 23.02 31.10
CA ILE A 364 -12.83 21.76 30.38
C ILE A 364 -12.09 20.78 31.28
N LYS A 365 -12.77 19.68 31.61
CA LYS A 365 -12.21 18.57 32.38
C LYS A 365 -11.49 17.60 31.44
N LEU A 366 -10.17 17.74 31.32
CA LEU A 366 -9.33 16.90 30.45
C LEU A 366 -9.60 15.39 30.57
N HIS A 367 -9.77 14.89 31.79
CA HIS A 367 -10.00 13.46 32.06
C HIS A 367 -11.36 12.93 31.56
N LEU A 368 -12.27 13.82 31.14
CA LEU A 368 -13.57 13.47 30.53
C LEU A 368 -13.56 13.57 29.01
N LEU A 369 -12.48 14.07 28.41
CA LEU A 369 -12.38 14.19 26.95
C LEU A 369 -12.18 12.82 26.33
N GLN A 370 -12.89 12.58 25.21
CA GLN A 370 -12.71 11.37 24.41
C GLN A 370 -11.42 11.40 23.59
N SER A 371 -10.86 12.59 23.37
CA SER A 371 -9.63 12.80 22.61
C SER A 371 -8.43 12.98 23.55
N GLU A 372 -7.38 12.22 23.31
CA GLU A 372 -6.08 12.34 23.95
C GLU A 372 -5.05 12.94 22.96
N TRP A 373 -3.91 13.43 23.48
CA TRP A 373 -2.70 13.87 22.74
C TRP A 373 -2.81 15.15 21.89
N THR A 374 -3.86 15.31 21.09
CA THR A 374 -4.10 16.49 20.25
C THR A 374 -5.59 16.79 20.25
N TRP A 375 -5.96 18.06 20.33
CA TRP A 375 -7.35 18.48 20.49
C TRP A 375 -7.78 19.37 19.33
N THR A 376 -9.03 19.26 18.90
CA THR A 376 -9.51 20.02 17.74
C THR A 376 -10.68 20.91 18.12
N PHE A 377 -10.51 22.22 17.98
CA PHE A 377 -11.60 23.17 18.05
C PHE A 377 -12.20 23.38 16.67
N LYS A 378 -13.51 23.24 16.56
CA LYS A 378 -14.31 23.55 15.38
C LYS A 378 -14.89 24.95 15.53
N LEU A 379 -14.61 25.81 14.55
CA LEU A 379 -15.10 27.18 14.49
C LEU A 379 -16.13 27.31 13.37
N GLU A 380 -17.29 27.88 13.71
CA GLU A 380 -18.38 28.18 12.76
C GLU A 380 -18.71 29.69 12.77
N ASN A 381 -19.32 30.18 11.69
CA ASN A 381 -19.76 31.59 11.57
C ASN A 381 -18.65 32.62 11.91
N PHE A 382 -17.41 32.29 11.56
CA PHE A 382 -16.25 33.16 11.73
C PHE A 382 -16.08 34.07 10.51
N THR A 383 -15.43 35.20 10.70
CA THR A 383 -15.23 36.17 9.62
C THR A 383 -13.91 35.87 8.92
N VAL A 384 -13.95 35.45 7.66
CA VAL A 384 -12.77 35.51 6.79
C VAL A 384 -12.65 36.95 6.34
N SER A 385 -11.53 37.62 6.61
CA SER A 385 -11.23 39.02 6.26
C SER A 385 -11.34 39.31 4.76
N VAL A 386 -12.54 39.29 4.17
CA VAL A 386 -12.79 39.57 2.75
C VAL A 386 -13.67 40.82 2.58
N ILE A 387 -14.22 41.39 3.64
CA ILE A 387 -15.08 42.58 3.52
C ILE A 387 -14.35 43.84 4.01
N LYS A 388 -13.46 44.33 3.14
CA LYS A 388 -13.45 45.75 2.75
C LYS A 388 -13.49 45.95 1.22
N LEU A 389 -13.67 44.89 0.42
CA LEU A 389 -13.63 44.96 -1.06
C LEU A 389 -14.87 44.42 -1.80
N ILE A 390 -15.86 43.86 -1.10
CA ILE A 390 -17.02 43.19 -1.75
C ILE A 390 -18.10 44.16 -2.28
N ASN A 391 -18.03 45.46 -2.00
CA ASN A 391 -19.01 46.42 -2.54
C ASN A 391 -18.61 47.06 -3.90
N SER A 392 -17.61 46.54 -4.62
CA SER A 392 -17.19 47.19 -5.89
C SER A 392 -17.52 46.46 -7.19
N LYS A 393 -17.46 45.13 -7.37
CA LYS A 393 -17.74 44.48 -8.69
C LYS A 393 -18.21 43.01 -8.63
N PRO A 394 -19.53 42.73 -8.74
CA PRO A 394 -20.09 41.37 -8.76
C PRO A 394 -19.74 40.53 -10.00
N SER A 395 -19.45 41.16 -11.15
CA SER A 395 -19.27 40.46 -12.44
C SER A 395 -17.97 39.66 -12.58
N LEU A 396 -16.99 39.86 -11.69
CA LEU A 396 -15.69 39.20 -11.79
C LEU A 396 -15.71 37.75 -11.25
N PHE A 397 -16.62 37.43 -10.32
CA PHE A 397 -16.65 36.14 -9.62
C PHE A 397 -17.35 35.05 -10.43
N GLU A 398 -18.43 35.37 -11.15
CA GLU A 398 -19.11 34.42 -12.04
C GLU A 398 -18.18 33.87 -13.14
N GLY A 399 -17.36 34.75 -13.73
CA GLY A 399 -16.37 34.36 -14.74
C GLY A 399 -15.25 33.45 -14.19
N LEU A 400 -14.89 33.58 -12.91
CA LEU A 400 -13.86 32.75 -12.30
C LEU A 400 -14.37 31.33 -11.98
N PHE A 401 -15.60 31.22 -11.48
CA PHE A 401 -16.24 29.92 -11.20
C PHE A 401 -16.49 29.11 -12.47
N LEU A 402 -16.95 29.76 -13.55
CA LEU A 402 -17.10 29.11 -14.86
C LEU A 402 -15.76 28.60 -15.40
N LYS A 403 -14.68 29.40 -15.31
CA LYS A 403 -13.34 28.97 -15.75
C LYS A 403 -12.78 27.81 -14.92
N MET A 404 -13.05 27.77 -13.61
CA MET A 404 -12.63 26.67 -12.75
C MET A 404 -13.40 25.38 -13.05
N ALA A 405 -14.72 25.48 -13.27
CA ALA A 405 -15.56 24.34 -13.66
C ALA A 405 -15.15 23.78 -15.03
N GLU A 406 -14.89 24.64 -16.02
CA GLU A 406 -14.39 24.24 -17.33
C GLU A 406 -13.01 23.57 -17.25
N LYS A 407 -12.10 24.09 -16.42
CA LYS A 407 -10.77 23.48 -16.21
C LYS A 407 -10.90 22.09 -15.58
N GLN A 408 -11.84 21.90 -14.66
CA GLN A 408 -12.09 20.60 -14.02
C GLN A 408 -12.75 19.59 -14.97
N GLN A 409 -13.68 20.04 -15.83
CA GLN A 409 -14.32 19.23 -16.86
C GLN A 409 -13.30 18.76 -17.92
N LYS A 410 -12.47 19.68 -18.44
CA LYS A 410 -11.38 19.36 -19.38
C LYS A 410 -10.37 18.37 -18.81
N ARG A 411 -10.05 18.48 -17.51
CA ARG A 411 -9.16 17.52 -16.82
C ARG A 411 -9.77 16.12 -16.72
N LYS A 412 -11.09 16.00 -16.49
CA LYS A 412 -11.79 14.69 -16.48
C LYS A 412 -11.80 14.03 -17.87
N GLU A 413 -12.06 14.79 -18.93
CA GLU A 413 -12.04 14.28 -20.30
C GLU A 413 -10.64 13.88 -20.77
N TYR A 414 -9.62 14.67 -20.41
CA TYR A 414 -8.22 14.32 -20.63
C TYR A 414 -7.87 12.98 -19.96
N MET A 415 -8.23 12.79 -18.68
CA MET A 415 -7.92 11.53 -17.98
C MET A 415 -8.66 10.32 -18.56
N LYS A 416 -9.86 10.51 -19.09
CA LYS A 416 -10.61 9.44 -19.77
C LYS A 416 -9.93 9.03 -21.09
N THR A 417 -9.58 10.00 -21.92
CA THR A 417 -8.89 9.76 -23.21
C THR A 417 -7.46 9.24 -23.03
N TYR A 418 -6.75 9.67 -21.98
CA TYR A 418 -5.44 9.15 -21.59
C TYR A 418 -5.51 7.66 -21.25
N ARG A 419 -6.45 7.24 -20.40
CA ARG A 419 -6.66 5.81 -20.04
C ARG A 419 -6.98 4.94 -21.25
N GLU A 420 -7.83 5.42 -22.16
CA GLU A 420 -8.24 4.69 -23.36
C GLU A 420 -7.09 4.53 -24.38
N ARG A 421 -6.26 5.56 -24.56
CA ARG A 421 -5.09 5.52 -25.47
C ARG A 421 -3.98 4.61 -24.92
N ASN A 422 -3.71 4.66 -23.61
CA ASN A 422 -2.61 3.90 -23.02
C ASN A 422 -2.93 2.42 -22.86
N CYS A 423 -4.19 2.04 -22.57
CA CYS A 423 -4.58 0.63 -22.54
C CYS A 423 -4.35 -0.05 -23.90
N LYS A 424 -4.57 0.68 -25.01
CA LYS A 424 -4.33 0.18 -26.37
C LYS A 424 -2.83 0.12 -26.69
N LYS A 425 -2.05 1.16 -26.37
CA LYS A 425 -0.59 1.17 -26.59
C LYS A 425 0.12 0.07 -25.81
N ILE A 426 -0.18 -0.11 -24.53
CA ILE A 426 0.41 -1.16 -23.68
C ILE A 426 0.05 -2.55 -24.20
N LYS A 427 -1.21 -2.77 -24.64
CA LYS A 427 -1.60 -4.05 -25.26
C LYS A 427 -0.84 -4.33 -26.55
N VAL A 428 -0.57 -3.31 -27.37
CA VAL A 428 0.17 -3.45 -28.63
C VAL A 428 1.65 -3.71 -28.35
N GLN A 429 2.30 -2.95 -27.47
CA GLN A 429 3.69 -3.17 -27.08
C GLN A 429 3.90 -4.54 -26.45
N ASN A 430 3.01 -4.97 -25.56
CA ASN A 430 3.07 -6.32 -25.01
C ASN A 430 2.90 -7.37 -26.11
N ARG A 431 1.97 -7.20 -27.05
CA ARG A 431 1.82 -8.13 -28.18
C ARG A 431 3.05 -8.20 -29.07
N LEU A 432 3.68 -7.07 -29.37
CA LEU A 432 4.91 -7.00 -30.18
C LEU A 432 6.07 -7.68 -29.46
N HIS A 433 6.27 -7.36 -28.18
CA HIS A 433 7.28 -8.01 -27.34
C HIS A 433 7.07 -9.53 -27.25
N TYR A 434 5.84 -10.01 -27.07
CA TYR A 434 5.52 -11.44 -27.07
C TYR A 434 5.68 -12.12 -28.43
N ALA A 435 5.50 -11.37 -29.53
CA ALA A 435 5.71 -11.89 -30.88
C ALA A 435 7.20 -11.98 -31.23
N GLU A 436 7.98 -10.96 -30.88
CA GLU A 436 9.43 -10.89 -31.11
C GLU A 436 10.21 -11.90 -30.26
N ASN A 437 9.71 -12.24 -29.07
CA ASN A 437 10.37 -13.15 -28.15
C ASN A 437 9.64 -14.50 -28.02
N ARG A 438 8.75 -14.83 -28.97
CA ARG A 438 7.83 -15.96 -28.85
C ARG A 438 8.56 -17.29 -28.64
N ASP A 439 9.58 -17.54 -29.45
CA ASP A 439 10.26 -18.84 -29.49
C ASP A 439 11.15 -19.01 -28.24
N VAL A 440 11.87 -17.96 -27.84
CA VAL A 440 12.62 -17.93 -26.57
C VAL A 440 11.70 -18.12 -25.37
N ILE A 441 10.53 -17.47 -25.34
CA ILE A 441 9.56 -17.64 -24.25
C ILE A 441 8.98 -19.05 -24.23
N LEU A 442 8.76 -19.68 -25.38
CA LEU A 442 8.22 -21.04 -25.47
C LEU A 442 9.26 -22.10 -25.10
N GLU A 443 10.49 -21.94 -25.55
CA GLU A 443 11.64 -22.77 -25.21
C GLU A 443 11.90 -22.72 -23.69
N GLN A 444 12.03 -21.52 -23.13
CA GLN A 444 12.20 -21.33 -21.70
C GLN A 444 11.01 -21.85 -20.89
N ARG A 445 9.78 -21.80 -21.42
CA ARG A 445 8.61 -22.41 -20.77
C ARG A 445 8.63 -23.94 -20.82
N SER A 446 9.22 -24.53 -21.85
CA SER A 446 9.34 -25.98 -21.97
C SER A 446 10.42 -26.53 -21.04
N GLU A 447 11.60 -25.91 -21.03
CA GLU A 447 12.72 -26.26 -20.16
C GLU A 447 12.35 -26.06 -18.68
N ASN A 448 11.72 -24.92 -18.35
CA ASN A 448 11.25 -24.68 -16.99
C ASN A 448 10.18 -25.69 -16.56
N ARG A 449 9.32 -26.16 -17.48
CA ARG A 449 8.30 -27.16 -17.14
C ARG A 449 8.94 -28.51 -16.81
N GLU A 450 9.97 -28.91 -17.54
CA GLU A 450 10.69 -30.17 -17.29
C GLU A 450 11.54 -30.10 -16.02
N VAL A 451 12.28 -29.01 -15.81
CA VAL A 451 13.11 -28.81 -14.61
C VAL A 451 12.25 -28.73 -13.35
N ILE A 452 11.16 -27.97 -13.37
CA ILE A 452 10.21 -27.88 -12.25
C ILE A 452 9.54 -29.23 -12.00
N SER A 453 9.21 -29.98 -13.06
CA SER A 453 8.62 -31.32 -12.93
C SER A 453 9.61 -32.31 -12.32
N ALA A 454 10.91 -32.23 -12.66
CA ALA A 454 11.96 -33.06 -12.10
C ALA A 454 12.25 -32.73 -10.63
N GLN A 455 12.43 -31.44 -10.30
CA GLN A 455 12.67 -30.98 -8.92
C GLN A 455 11.47 -31.26 -8.01
N ASN A 456 10.24 -31.11 -8.53
CA ASN A 456 9.05 -31.49 -7.77
C ASN A 456 9.01 -33.01 -7.54
N ARG A 457 9.36 -33.85 -8.53
CA ARG A 457 9.42 -35.31 -8.34
C ARG A 457 10.42 -35.69 -7.25
N GLU A 458 11.61 -35.11 -7.28
CA GLU A 458 12.68 -35.37 -6.31
C GLU A 458 12.25 -34.90 -4.90
N TYR A 459 11.73 -33.69 -4.78
CA TYR A 459 11.19 -33.15 -3.53
C TYR A 459 10.05 -34.00 -2.96
N TYR A 460 9.10 -34.44 -3.80
CA TYR A 460 8.00 -35.32 -3.37
C TYR A 460 8.46 -36.71 -2.95
N LEU A 461 9.60 -37.19 -3.47
CA LEU A 461 10.18 -38.47 -3.09
C LEU A 461 10.93 -38.35 -1.76
N GLU A 462 11.73 -37.30 -1.58
CA GLU A 462 12.51 -37.07 -0.36
C GLU A 462 11.64 -36.70 0.84
N ASN A 463 10.54 -35.97 0.62
CA ASN A 463 9.68 -35.43 1.68
C ASN A 463 8.31 -36.12 1.70
N ARG A 464 8.19 -37.29 1.08
CA ARG A 464 6.91 -37.98 0.87
C ARG A 464 6.13 -38.15 2.16
N ASP A 465 6.79 -38.63 3.20
CA ASP A 465 6.15 -38.98 4.46
C ASP A 465 5.78 -37.74 5.27
N GLU A 466 6.63 -36.71 5.29
CA GLU A 466 6.32 -35.42 5.91
C GLU A 466 5.16 -34.70 5.20
N ILE A 467 5.12 -34.72 3.87
CA ILE A 467 4.03 -34.13 3.07
C ILE A 467 2.72 -34.89 3.33
N LEU A 468 2.77 -36.22 3.44
CA LEU A 468 1.59 -37.02 3.77
C LEU A 468 1.12 -36.77 5.20
N ASP A 469 2.02 -36.58 6.15
CA ASP A 469 1.69 -36.27 7.55
C ASP A 469 1.17 -34.85 7.72
N GLU A 470 1.73 -33.88 7.01
CA GLU A 470 1.21 -32.51 6.95
C GLU A 470 -0.16 -32.47 6.27
N ARG A 471 -0.37 -33.22 5.18
CA ARG A 471 -1.70 -33.35 4.56
C ARG A 471 -2.69 -33.99 5.53
N ARG A 472 -2.31 -35.05 6.24
CA ARG A 472 -3.15 -35.69 7.27
C ARG A 472 -3.55 -34.70 8.37
N ARG A 473 -2.60 -33.89 8.86
CA ARG A 473 -2.85 -32.82 9.84
C ARG A 473 -3.78 -31.74 9.29
N ASN A 474 -3.49 -31.22 8.09
CA ASN A 474 -4.33 -30.21 7.44
C ASN A 474 -5.75 -30.72 7.15
N TYR A 475 -5.92 -31.99 6.77
CA TYR A 475 -7.26 -32.58 6.61
C TYR A 475 -7.99 -32.76 7.95
N ALA A 476 -7.27 -33.10 9.03
CA ALA A 476 -7.84 -33.19 10.37
C ALA A 476 -8.28 -31.81 10.91
N GLU A 477 -7.43 -30.79 10.76
CA GLU A 477 -7.73 -29.41 11.16
C GLU A 477 -8.87 -28.82 10.33
N ASN A 478 -8.86 -29.00 9.01
CA ASN A 478 -9.96 -28.55 8.15
C ASN A 478 -11.27 -29.26 8.47
N ARG A 479 -11.22 -30.57 8.79
CA ARG A 479 -12.41 -31.32 9.24
C ARG A 479 -12.94 -30.75 10.55
N GLN A 480 -12.07 -30.38 11.49
CA GLN A 480 -12.45 -29.76 12.75
C GLN A 480 -13.09 -28.38 12.52
N VAL A 481 -12.48 -27.52 11.70
CA VAL A 481 -13.03 -26.20 11.33
C VAL A 481 -14.38 -26.31 10.62
N ILE A 482 -14.54 -27.29 9.72
CA ILE A 482 -15.83 -27.55 9.05
C ILE A 482 -16.88 -28.02 10.06
N ASN A 483 -16.52 -28.93 10.96
CA ASN A 483 -17.42 -29.41 12.02
C ASN A 483 -17.83 -28.28 12.96
N ASP A 484 -16.91 -27.40 13.36
CA ASP A 484 -17.19 -26.24 14.19
C ASP A 484 -18.12 -25.24 13.48
N ARG A 485 -17.92 -25.01 12.18
CA ARG A 485 -18.83 -24.20 11.36
C ARG A 485 -20.22 -24.82 11.23
N ILE A 486 -20.31 -26.15 11.07
CA ILE A 486 -21.59 -26.87 11.02
C ILE A 486 -22.30 -26.77 12.36
N ASN A 487 -21.58 -26.94 13.47
CA ASN A 487 -22.13 -26.85 14.82
C ASN A 487 -22.62 -25.41 15.14
N ASN A 488 -21.84 -24.39 14.78
CA ASN A 488 -22.24 -22.99 14.91
C ASN A 488 -23.44 -22.63 14.03
N ARG A 489 -23.53 -23.21 12.81
CA ARG A 489 -24.72 -23.08 11.96
C ARG A 489 -25.94 -23.77 12.56
N ARG A 490 -25.78 -24.95 13.16
CA ARG A 490 -26.85 -25.65 13.85
C ARG A 490 -27.35 -24.87 15.07
N GLN A 491 -26.45 -24.34 15.91
CA GLN A 491 -26.80 -23.47 17.03
C GLN A 491 -27.54 -22.21 16.58
N SER A 492 -27.01 -21.48 15.59
CA SER A 492 -27.66 -20.27 15.08
C SER A 492 -29.01 -20.57 14.39
N THR A 493 -29.17 -21.75 13.79
CA THR A 493 -30.46 -22.19 13.22
C THR A 493 -31.46 -22.59 14.31
N LEU A 494 -31.01 -23.24 15.38
CA LEU A 494 -31.81 -23.53 16.58
C LEU A 494 -32.27 -22.24 17.25
N GLU A 495 -31.38 -21.27 17.46
CA GLU A 495 -31.73 -19.95 18.01
C GLU A 495 -32.74 -19.20 17.14
N ARG A 496 -32.62 -19.32 15.81
CA ARG A 496 -33.54 -18.69 14.85
C ARG A 496 -34.92 -19.36 14.88
N HIS A 497 -34.98 -20.68 14.98
CA HIS A 497 -36.25 -21.39 15.19
C HIS A 497 -36.85 -21.10 16.56
N PHE A 498 -36.05 -20.96 17.61
CA PHE A 498 -36.51 -20.56 18.95
C PHE A 498 -37.10 -19.16 18.93
N LYS A 499 -36.44 -18.20 18.26
CA LYS A 499 -36.96 -16.83 18.04
C LYS A 499 -38.22 -16.82 17.16
N SER A 500 -38.28 -17.66 16.13
CA SER A 500 -39.45 -17.81 15.26
C SER A 500 -40.65 -18.47 15.97
N ALA A 501 -40.41 -19.34 16.96
CA ALA A 501 -41.46 -19.97 17.75
C ALA A 501 -42.04 -19.02 18.82
N ILE A 502 -41.25 -18.06 19.29
CA ILE A 502 -41.68 -17.06 20.29
C ILE A 502 -42.43 -15.89 19.64
N PHE A 503 -42.08 -15.52 18.40
CA PHE A 503 -42.69 -14.41 17.67
C PHE A 503 -43.44 -14.92 16.43
N GLY A 504 -44.59 -15.56 16.67
CA GLY A 504 -45.46 -16.04 15.60
C GLY A 504 -46.25 -14.93 14.90
N SER A 505 -46.34 -15.00 13.57
CA SER A 505 -47.49 -14.50 12.82
C SER A 505 -47.77 -15.41 11.61
N PRO A 506 -49.05 -15.51 11.19
CA PRO A 506 -49.66 -16.75 10.74
C PRO A 506 -49.59 -16.92 9.22
N ASN A 507 -49.77 -18.17 8.81
CA ASN A 507 -49.78 -18.71 7.44
C ASN A 507 -48.43 -19.24 6.97
N ILE A 508 -48.23 -20.55 7.13
CA ILE A 508 -47.91 -21.49 6.03
C ILE A 508 -48.19 -22.92 6.51
N VAL A 509 -48.84 -23.67 5.64
CA VAL A 509 -49.38 -25.02 5.81
C VAL A 509 -48.27 -26.06 6.01
N TYR A 510 -48.41 -26.91 7.02
CA TYR A 510 -47.55 -28.08 7.26
C TYR A 510 -47.87 -29.20 6.25
N HIS A 511 -46.88 -29.61 5.45
CA HIS A 511 -46.86 -30.97 4.89
C HIS A 511 -45.86 -31.85 5.67
N LYS A 512 -46.37 -33.01 6.05
CA LYS A 512 -45.81 -34.01 6.97
C LYS A 512 -44.58 -34.73 6.39
N THR A 513 -43.52 -34.80 7.23
CA THR A 513 -42.59 -35.92 7.50
C THR A 513 -42.21 -36.88 6.38
N HIS A 514 -40.91 -37.16 6.19
CA HIS A 514 -40.36 -38.53 6.03
C HIS A 514 -38.91 -38.62 6.58
N ASN A 515 -38.60 -39.81 7.09
CA ASN A 515 -37.47 -40.20 7.94
C ASN A 515 -36.08 -39.99 7.32
N LEU A 516 -35.13 -39.51 8.12
CA LEU A 516 -33.69 -39.64 7.85
C LEU A 516 -33.17 -40.92 8.52
N GLY A 517 -33.01 -41.98 7.74
CA GLY A 517 -32.11 -43.08 8.07
C GLY A 517 -30.64 -42.70 7.79
N PRO A 518 -29.65 -43.41 8.37
CA PRO A 518 -28.24 -43.11 8.16
C PRO A 518 -27.81 -43.57 6.76
N LEU A 519 -27.51 -42.63 5.87
CA LEU A 519 -26.84 -42.91 4.60
C LEU A 519 -25.33 -42.94 4.83
N ASN A 520 -24.78 -44.15 4.86
CA ASN A 520 -23.38 -44.41 4.52
C ASN A 520 -23.14 -43.90 3.09
N ILE A 521 -22.20 -42.98 2.92
CA ILE A 521 -21.70 -42.58 1.61
C ILE A 521 -20.22 -42.95 1.56
N GLU A 522 -19.94 -44.00 0.81
CA GLU A 522 -18.63 -44.36 0.30
C GLU A 522 -18.08 -43.21 -0.55
N CYS A 523 -16.83 -42.83 -0.29
CA CYS A 523 -16.08 -41.91 -1.15
C CYS A 523 -15.73 -42.63 -2.47
N GLN A 524 -16.49 -42.36 -3.53
CA GLN A 524 -16.00 -42.49 -4.90
C GLN A 524 -15.77 -41.10 -5.47
N TYR A 525 -14.50 -40.72 -5.61
CA TYR A 525 -14.06 -39.49 -6.28
C TYR A 525 -13.83 -39.80 -7.76
N TYR A 526 -14.77 -39.39 -8.60
CA TYR A 526 -14.52 -38.97 -9.98
C TYR A 526 -15.62 -37.97 -10.34
N GLU A 527 -15.28 -36.69 -10.44
CA GLU A 527 -15.91 -35.80 -11.43
C GLU A 527 -15.13 -34.49 -11.56
N THR A 528 -14.56 -34.35 -12.75
CA THR A 528 -14.01 -33.13 -13.34
C THR A 528 -15.17 -32.18 -13.61
N VAL A 529 -15.23 -31.03 -12.91
CA VAL A 529 -16.18 -29.97 -13.26
C VAL A 529 -15.43 -28.75 -13.76
N HIS A 530 -15.50 -28.58 -15.08
CA HIS A 530 -15.23 -27.33 -15.78
C HIS A 530 -16.20 -26.24 -15.30
N PHE A 531 -15.68 -25.10 -14.87
CA PHE A 531 -16.42 -23.83 -14.88
C PHE A 531 -15.68 -22.83 -15.75
N LYS A 532 -16.08 -22.78 -17.02
CA LYS A 532 -16.07 -21.57 -17.85
C LYS A 532 -17.37 -20.82 -17.58
N ASP A 533 -17.30 -19.50 -17.77
CA ASP A 533 -18.42 -18.55 -17.83
C ASP A 533 -18.91 -17.96 -16.51
N GLU A 534 -18.20 -16.93 -16.04
CA GLU A 534 -18.81 -15.66 -15.60
C GLU A 534 -17.74 -14.55 -15.56
N LEU A 535 -17.36 -14.04 -16.74
CA LEU A 535 -16.51 -12.84 -16.88
C LEU A 535 -16.90 -12.06 -18.15
N LYS A 536 -18.13 -11.54 -18.19
CA LYS A 536 -18.54 -10.51 -19.17
C LYS A 536 -19.60 -9.56 -18.62
N SER A 537 -19.16 -8.53 -17.88
CA SER A 537 -19.55 -7.11 -18.01
C SER A 537 -18.81 -6.39 -16.87
N MET A 538 -18.00 -5.34 -17.05
CA MET A 538 -18.17 -4.13 -17.82
C MET A 538 -16.81 -3.65 -18.35
N CYS A 539 -16.66 -3.59 -19.67
CA CYS A 539 -15.66 -2.74 -20.32
C CYS A 539 -16.26 -2.23 -21.64
N CYS A 540 -16.47 -0.92 -21.67
CA CYS A 540 -16.55 -0.02 -22.81
C CYS A 540 -17.47 -0.36 -24.00
N HIS A 541 -18.46 0.52 -24.17
CA HIS A 541 -19.27 0.72 -25.37
C HIS A 541 -18.49 0.71 -26.71
N ASN A 542 -19.16 0.08 -27.67
CA ASN A 542 -19.32 0.38 -29.09
C ASN A 542 -18.08 0.49 -30.01
N GLY A 543 -18.03 -0.48 -30.94
CA GLY A 543 -17.32 -0.38 -32.21
C GLY A 543 -17.46 -1.69 -32.99
N LYS A 544 -18.55 -1.83 -33.75
CA LYS A 544 -18.74 -2.90 -34.74
C LYS A 544 -17.57 -2.91 -35.73
N LEU A 545 -17.10 -4.09 -36.12
CA LEU A 545 -16.80 -4.44 -37.51
C LEU A 545 -16.70 -5.97 -37.66
N SER A 546 -17.16 -6.41 -38.82
CA SER A 546 -17.60 -7.73 -39.27
C SER A 546 -16.54 -8.85 -39.34
N HIS A 547 -17.02 -10.08 -39.14
CA HIS A 547 -16.43 -11.37 -39.54
C HIS A 547 -16.28 -11.50 -41.08
N PRO A 548 -15.42 -12.40 -41.57
CA PRO A 548 -15.82 -13.79 -41.90
C PRO A 548 -14.81 -14.82 -41.34
N PHE A 549 -15.22 -15.85 -40.58
CA PHE A 549 -15.62 -17.20 -41.04
C PHE A 549 -14.63 -17.86 -42.02
N VAL A 550 -13.80 -18.77 -41.49
CA VAL A 550 -13.50 -20.07 -42.10
C VAL A 550 -13.48 -21.12 -40.99
N GLN A 551 -14.40 -22.08 -41.11
CA GLN A 551 -14.49 -23.31 -40.31
C GLN A 551 -13.34 -24.26 -40.67
N ASN A 552 -12.88 -25.05 -39.70
CA ASN A 552 -12.68 -26.49 -39.90
C ASN A 552 -12.60 -27.18 -38.53
N GLU A 553 -13.40 -28.24 -38.42
CA GLU A 553 -13.57 -29.15 -37.28
C GLU A 553 -12.38 -30.14 -37.13
N PRO A 554 -12.32 -30.90 -36.01
CA PRO A 554 -11.12 -31.60 -35.55
C PRO A 554 -11.06 -33.07 -35.99
N GLU A 555 -9.87 -33.53 -36.37
CA GLU A 555 -9.55 -34.96 -36.52
C GLU A 555 -8.81 -35.50 -35.28
N ASN A 556 -9.49 -36.43 -34.61
CA ASN A 556 -9.04 -37.62 -33.88
C ASN A 556 -7.54 -37.83 -33.58
N PHE A 557 -7.22 -38.08 -32.30
CA PHE A 557 -6.08 -38.90 -31.90
C PHE A 557 -6.52 -40.02 -30.94
N PRO A 558 -6.16 -41.30 -31.21
CA PRO A 558 -6.59 -42.44 -30.42
C PRO A 558 -5.64 -42.77 -29.25
N ILE A 559 -6.25 -43.41 -28.26
CA ILE A 559 -5.68 -43.99 -27.04
C ILE A 559 -4.69 -45.12 -27.37
N ALA A 560 -3.53 -45.13 -26.72
CA ALA A 560 -2.69 -46.32 -26.59
C ALA A 560 -2.03 -46.37 -25.20
N LEU A 561 -2.61 -47.17 -24.31
CA LEU A 561 -1.93 -47.81 -23.18
C LEU A 561 -1.26 -49.08 -23.69
N LYS A 562 0.03 -49.27 -23.41
CA LYS A 562 0.62 -50.60 -23.28
C LYS A 562 1.86 -50.59 -22.37
N ASN A 563 1.78 -51.47 -21.38
CA ASN A 563 2.79 -51.90 -20.42
C ASN A 563 4.16 -52.20 -21.04
N LEU A 564 5.24 -52.10 -20.23
CA LEU A 564 5.98 -53.26 -19.71
C LEU A 564 7.23 -52.85 -18.90
N SER A 565 7.45 -53.65 -17.85
CA SER A 565 8.66 -53.93 -17.05
C SER A 565 9.32 -52.80 -16.27
#